data_AF-A0A3C1DZK1-F1
#
_entry.id   AF-A0A3C1DZK1-F1
#
_cell.length_a   1.000
_cell.length_b   1.000
_cell.length_c   1.000
_cell.angle_alpha   90.00
_cell.angle_beta   90.00
_cell.angle_gamma   90.00
#
_symmetry.space_group_name_H-M   'P 1'
#
loop_
_entity.id
_entity.type
_entity.pdbx_description
1 polymer ?
#
loop_
_entity_poly.entity_id
_entity_poly.type
_entity_poly.pdbx_seq_one_letter_code
_entity_poly.pdbx_strand_id
1 'polypeptide(L)'
;FVNVVDLMRLQDPTQHPHGMPDEDFDSVFTTDKPVIFAFHGYPALVHQLAYRRNNHHNFHVRGFKEKGTTTTPFDMLMLNDLDRYRLAMDVIRHVPGLGERYAGLAQHFDDERARHRAFAYEHGIDSPDVLGWNWIDPRDGGPETFITDSLDTGADSVLGA
;
A
#
# COMPACT_ATOMS: atom_id res chain seq x y z
N PHE A 1 9.15 -4.64 -4.36
CA PHE A 1 8.22 -5.21 -3.35
C PHE A 1 8.98 -6.20 -2.50
N VAL A 2 8.69 -6.26 -1.20
CA VAL A 2 9.26 -7.22 -0.25
C VAL A 2 8.11 -8.11 0.24
N ASN A 3 8.30 -9.42 0.20
CA ASN A 3 7.37 -10.38 0.78
C ASN A 3 7.98 -10.99 2.05
N VAL A 4 7.29 -10.87 3.18
CA VAL A 4 7.76 -11.39 4.47
C VAL A 4 7.01 -12.68 4.78
N VAL A 5 7.73 -13.80 4.73
CA VAL A 5 7.17 -15.14 5.01
C VAL A 5 7.47 -15.57 6.45
N ASP A 6 8.74 -15.47 6.87
CA ASP A 6 9.14 -15.69 8.27
C ASP A 6 9.11 -14.36 9.02
N LEU A 7 8.06 -14.13 9.80
CA LEU A 7 7.87 -12.89 10.55
C LEU A 7 8.96 -12.69 11.62
N MET A 8 9.56 -13.77 12.14
CA MET A 8 10.59 -13.68 13.17
C MET A 8 11.89 -13.06 12.64
N ARG A 9 12.09 -13.04 11.32
CA ARG A 9 13.21 -12.33 10.67
C ARG A 9 13.22 -10.84 10.94
N LEU A 10 12.08 -10.23 11.25
CA LEU A 10 12.01 -8.80 11.59
C LEU A 10 12.73 -8.47 12.90
N GLN A 11 12.91 -9.45 13.81
CA GLN A 11 13.56 -9.24 15.10
C GLN A 11 15.08 -9.15 14.99
N ASP A 12 15.68 -8.34 15.85
CA ASP A 12 17.12 -8.30 16.09
C ASP A 12 17.66 -9.73 16.40
N PRO A 13 18.79 -10.15 15.80
CA PRO A 13 19.34 -11.50 15.97
C PRO A 13 19.76 -11.80 17.42
N THR A 14 20.00 -10.78 18.24
CA THR A 14 20.24 -10.94 19.69
C THR A 14 18.97 -11.27 20.48
N GLN A 15 17.78 -11.02 19.92
CA GLN A 15 16.49 -11.30 20.55
C GLN A 15 15.90 -12.64 20.12
N HIS A 16 16.19 -13.10 18.90
CA HIS A 16 15.64 -14.35 18.38
C HIS A 16 16.61 -15.03 17.39
N PRO A 17 16.78 -16.38 17.44
CA PRO A 17 17.73 -17.10 16.56
C PRO A 17 17.45 -16.96 15.06
N HIS A 18 16.21 -16.64 14.68
CA HIS A 18 15.81 -16.39 13.29
C HIS A 18 15.93 -14.91 12.89
N GLY A 19 16.32 -14.04 13.82
CA GLY A 19 16.44 -12.62 13.57
C GLY A 19 17.45 -12.32 12.47
N MET A 20 17.12 -11.40 11.58
CA MET A 20 17.97 -11.01 10.46
C MET A 20 19.09 -10.07 10.92
N PRO A 21 20.34 -10.18 10.45
CA PRO A 21 21.37 -9.16 10.68
C PRO A 21 20.91 -7.75 10.29
N ASP A 22 21.39 -6.71 10.96
CA ASP A 22 20.94 -5.33 10.69
C ASP A 22 21.25 -4.88 9.26
N GLU A 23 22.42 -5.28 8.72
CA GLU A 23 22.80 -4.99 7.33
C GLU A 23 21.84 -5.60 6.30
N ASP A 24 21.39 -6.83 6.53
CA ASP A 24 20.43 -7.51 5.69
C ASP A 24 19.06 -6.83 5.81
N PHE A 25 18.65 -6.47 7.03
CA PHE A 25 17.38 -5.78 7.27
C PHE A 25 17.35 -4.43 6.55
N ASP A 26 18.41 -3.64 6.68
CA ASP A 26 18.55 -2.33 6.05
C ASP A 26 18.63 -2.44 4.52
N SER A 27 19.21 -3.52 3.98
CA SER A 27 19.20 -3.75 2.53
C SER A 27 17.79 -3.99 1.98
N VAL A 28 16.89 -4.56 2.79
CA VAL A 28 15.51 -4.91 2.41
C VAL A 28 14.55 -3.74 2.65
N PHE A 29 14.65 -3.10 3.82
CA PHE A 29 13.69 -2.08 4.28
C PHE A 29 14.23 -0.66 4.22
N THR A 30 15.46 -0.49 3.74
CA THR A 30 16.19 0.78 3.70
C THR A 30 16.45 1.35 5.10
N THR A 31 17.31 2.36 5.18
CA THR A 31 17.66 3.01 6.45
C THR A 31 16.77 4.22 6.76
N ASP A 32 16.10 4.78 5.75
CA ASP A 32 15.51 6.11 5.82
C ASP A 32 14.19 6.30 5.03
N LYS A 33 13.79 5.34 4.19
CA LYS A 33 12.58 5.50 3.36
C LYS A 33 11.33 4.99 4.08
N PRO A 34 10.15 5.58 3.82
CA PRO A 34 8.88 5.07 4.30
C PRO A 34 8.62 3.62 3.87
N VAL A 35 8.14 2.79 4.80
CA VAL A 35 7.76 1.39 4.55
C VAL A 35 6.26 1.23 4.77
N ILE A 36 5.50 1.02 3.70
CA ILE A 36 4.08 0.64 3.80
C ILE A 36 4.01 -0.88 3.96
N PHE A 37 3.56 -1.34 5.14
CA PHE A 37 3.58 -2.76 5.51
C PHE A 37 2.15 -3.28 5.66
N ALA A 38 1.71 -4.17 4.77
CA ALA A 38 0.42 -4.85 4.89
C ALA A 38 0.58 -6.18 5.63
N PHE A 39 -0.15 -6.35 6.73
CA PHE A 39 -0.03 -7.50 7.62
C PHE A 39 -1.39 -8.16 7.90
N HIS A 40 -1.45 -9.48 7.95
CA HIS A 40 -2.70 -10.22 8.18
C HIS A 40 -3.17 -10.18 9.65
N GLY A 41 -2.26 -9.92 10.59
CA GLY A 41 -2.56 -9.83 12.01
C GLY A 41 -2.60 -8.40 12.54
N TYR A 42 -2.41 -8.26 13.85
CA TYR A 42 -2.40 -6.96 14.52
C TYR A 42 -1.14 -6.14 14.19
N PRO A 43 -1.27 -4.88 13.73
CA PRO A 43 -0.13 -4.02 13.40
C PRO A 43 0.89 -3.86 14.53
N ALA A 44 0.42 -3.85 15.78
CA ALA A 44 1.25 -3.70 16.97
C ALA A 44 2.37 -4.76 17.04
N LEU A 45 2.11 -5.99 16.59
CA LEU A 45 3.12 -7.05 16.59
C LEU A 45 4.30 -6.71 15.68
N VAL A 46 4.05 -6.18 14.48
CA VAL A 46 5.14 -5.79 13.56
C VAL A 46 6.02 -4.72 14.19
N HIS A 47 5.41 -3.71 14.83
CA HIS A 47 6.16 -2.68 15.56
C HIS A 47 6.95 -3.26 16.74
N GLN A 48 6.37 -4.19 17.49
CA GLN A 48 7.06 -4.87 18.58
C GLN A 48 8.24 -5.71 18.08
N LEU A 49 8.15 -6.35 16.92
CA LEU A 49 9.24 -7.17 16.39
C LEU A 49 10.35 -6.29 15.78
N ALA A 50 10.00 -5.17 15.15
CA ALA A 50 10.95 -4.30 14.47
C ALA A 50 11.54 -3.17 15.34
N TYR A 51 11.15 -3.03 16.62
CA TYR A 51 11.46 -1.83 17.43
C TYR A 51 12.94 -1.46 17.59
N ARG A 52 13.87 -2.41 17.39
CA ARG A 52 15.33 -2.18 17.46
C ARG A 52 15.98 -1.86 16.12
N ARG A 53 15.22 -1.90 15.02
CA ARG A 53 15.75 -1.74 13.65
C ARG A 53 15.90 -0.28 13.29
N ASN A 54 16.95 0.10 12.56
CA ASN A 54 17.27 1.49 12.24
C ASN A 54 16.08 2.30 11.68
N ASN A 55 15.36 1.73 10.70
CA ASN A 55 14.27 2.40 10.01
C ASN A 55 12.87 2.15 10.62
N HIS A 56 12.79 1.59 11.83
CA HIS A 56 11.51 1.14 12.41
C HIS A 56 10.46 2.25 12.58
N HIS A 57 10.90 3.50 12.74
CA HIS A 57 10.03 4.67 12.86
C HIS A 57 9.30 5.04 11.55
N ASN A 58 9.81 4.58 10.40
CA ASN A 58 9.21 4.76 9.08
C ASN A 58 8.29 3.60 8.67
N PHE A 59 8.04 2.64 9.56
CA PHE A 59 7.09 1.56 9.30
C PHE A 59 5.66 2.07 9.50
N HIS A 60 4.88 2.05 8.44
CA HIS A 60 3.46 2.37 8.43
C HIS A 60 2.68 1.07 8.22
N VAL A 61 2.34 0.41 9.32
CA VAL A 61 1.75 -0.92 9.30
C VAL A 61 0.23 -0.85 9.24
N ARG A 62 -0.35 -1.54 8.27
CA ARG A 62 -1.79 -1.84 8.19
C ARG A 62 -2.00 -3.32 8.50
N GLY A 63 -3.13 -3.61 9.12
CA GLY A 63 -3.50 -4.99 9.44
C GLY A 63 -4.86 -5.04 10.11
N PHE A 64 -5.15 -6.16 10.75
CA PHE A 64 -6.46 -6.39 11.34
C PHE A 64 -6.78 -5.38 12.45
N LYS A 65 -7.99 -4.82 12.40
CA LYS A 65 -8.50 -3.78 13.32
C LYS A 65 -9.73 -4.23 14.10
N GLU A 66 -10.00 -5.53 14.20
CA GLU A 66 -11.23 -6.07 14.81
C GLU A 66 -12.51 -5.55 14.15
N LYS A 67 -12.43 -5.26 12.84
CA LYS A 67 -13.58 -4.84 12.05
C LYS A 67 -13.93 -5.94 11.07
N GLY A 68 -15.13 -6.48 11.20
CA GLY A 68 -15.61 -7.55 10.35
C GLY A 68 -17.09 -7.81 10.55
N THR A 69 -17.71 -8.32 9.51
CA THR A 69 -19.08 -8.83 9.51
C THR A 69 -19.21 -9.82 8.36
N THR A 70 -20.37 -10.44 8.21
CA THR A 70 -20.69 -11.19 6.98
C THR A 70 -20.79 -10.19 5.82
N THR A 71 -19.75 -10.11 5.00
CA THR A 71 -19.65 -9.21 3.85
C THR A 71 -18.71 -9.83 2.79
N THR A 72 -18.48 -9.13 1.70
CA THR A 72 -17.61 -9.59 0.60
C THR A 72 -16.12 -9.50 0.97
N PRO A 73 -15.25 -10.28 0.31
CA PRO A 73 -13.80 -10.24 0.58
C PRO A 73 -13.17 -8.85 0.49
N PHE A 74 -13.51 -8.04 -0.51
CA PHE A 74 -12.93 -6.71 -0.64
C PHE A 74 -13.44 -5.73 0.43
N ASP A 75 -14.74 -5.78 0.76
CA ASP A 75 -15.29 -4.95 1.84
C ASP A 75 -14.68 -5.33 3.20
N MET A 76 -14.40 -6.62 3.45
CA MET A 76 -13.64 -7.05 4.65
C MET A 76 -12.27 -6.38 4.76
N LEU A 77 -11.54 -6.22 3.65
CA LEU A 77 -10.27 -5.49 3.64
C LEU A 77 -10.48 -3.99 3.86
N MET A 78 -11.51 -3.41 3.25
CA MET A 78 -11.85 -2.00 3.42
C MET A 78 -12.23 -1.66 4.86
N LEU A 79 -12.97 -2.53 5.54
CA LEU A 79 -13.31 -2.39 6.96
C LEU A 79 -12.07 -2.27 7.84
N ASN A 80 -10.97 -2.94 7.46
CA ASN A 80 -9.70 -2.93 8.20
C ASN A 80 -8.67 -1.92 7.65
N ASP A 81 -9.03 -1.08 6.67
CA ASP A 81 -8.10 -0.18 5.97
C ASP A 81 -6.89 -0.93 5.37
N LEU A 82 -7.13 -2.11 4.82
CA LEU A 82 -6.11 -2.99 4.22
C LEU A 82 -6.35 -3.22 2.71
N ASP A 83 -7.34 -2.54 2.12
CA ASP A 83 -7.63 -2.63 0.70
C ASP A 83 -6.58 -1.90 -0.16
N ARG A 84 -6.52 -2.24 -1.46
CA ARG A 84 -5.51 -1.72 -2.40
C ARG A 84 -5.53 -0.19 -2.55
N TYR A 85 -6.70 0.43 -2.48
CA TYR A 85 -6.82 1.89 -2.57
C TYR A 85 -6.27 2.54 -1.32
N ARG A 86 -6.54 1.96 -0.15
CA ARG A 86 -5.99 2.45 1.11
C ARG A 86 -4.47 2.36 1.16
N LEU A 87 -3.88 1.25 0.69
CA LEU A 87 -2.43 1.12 0.61
C LEU A 87 -1.82 2.14 -0.35
N ALA A 88 -2.45 2.41 -1.49
CA ALA A 88 -1.99 3.44 -2.42
C ALA A 88 -2.08 4.86 -1.82
N MET A 89 -3.15 5.17 -1.09
CA MET A 89 -3.27 6.43 -0.35
C MET A 89 -2.22 6.58 0.75
N ASP A 90 -1.81 5.49 1.40
CA ASP A 90 -0.71 5.52 2.37
C ASP A 90 0.63 5.86 1.69
N VAL A 91 0.88 5.34 0.48
CA VAL A 91 2.05 5.74 -0.32
C VAL A 91 2.02 7.24 -0.61
N ILE A 92 0.90 7.77 -1.13
CA ILE A 92 0.76 9.22 -1.43
C ILE A 92 1.02 10.07 -0.18
N ARG A 93 0.54 9.62 0.99
CA ARG A 93 0.70 10.36 2.24
C ARG A 93 2.12 10.37 2.76
N HIS A 94 2.82 9.24 2.70
CA HIS A 94 4.08 9.05 3.42
C HIS A 94 5.31 9.32 2.55
N VAL A 95 5.22 9.22 1.22
CA VAL A 95 6.35 9.53 0.35
C VAL A 95 6.46 11.05 0.16
N PRO A 96 7.63 11.65 0.46
CA PRO A 96 7.83 13.09 0.31
C PRO A 96 7.51 13.61 -1.10
N GLY A 97 6.77 14.71 -1.16
CA GLY A 97 6.40 15.37 -2.42
C GLY A 97 5.18 14.79 -3.14
N LEU A 98 4.61 13.66 -2.69
CA LEU A 98 3.42 13.08 -3.34
C LEU A 98 2.10 13.65 -2.81
N GLY A 99 2.04 14.04 -1.53
CA GLY A 99 0.78 14.44 -0.88
C GLY A 99 0.03 15.57 -1.60
N GLU A 100 0.72 16.67 -1.90
CA GLU A 100 0.12 17.79 -2.65
C GLU A 100 -0.05 17.46 -4.13
N ARG A 101 0.96 16.84 -4.74
CA ARG A 101 0.97 16.53 -6.18
C ARG A 101 -0.16 15.60 -6.60
N TYR A 102 -0.50 14.63 -5.74
CA TYR A 102 -1.48 13.57 -6.04
C TYR A 102 -2.70 13.64 -5.12
N ALA A 103 -3.04 14.82 -4.58
CA ALA A 103 -4.22 15.00 -3.74
C ALA A 103 -5.52 14.58 -4.46
N GLY A 104 -5.67 14.93 -5.75
CA GLY A 104 -6.82 14.52 -6.55
C GLY A 104 -6.90 13.00 -6.75
N LEU A 105 -5.77 12.32 -6.88
CA LEU A 105 -5.73 10.86 -6.98
C LEU A 105 -6.10 10.18 -5.66
N ALA A 106 -5.66 10.73 -4.53
CA ALA A 106 -6.06 10.24 -3.21
C ALA A 106 -7.58 10.38 -3.00
N GLN A 107 -8.17 11.51 -3.42
CA GLN A 107 -9.63 11.68 -3.38
C GLN A 107 -10.34 10.64 -4.27
N HIS A 108 -9.86 10.46 -5.50
CA HIS A 108 -10.41 9.44 -6.40
C HIS A 108 -10.36 8.03 -5.79
N PHE A 109 -9.30 7.68 -5.06
CA PHE A 109 -9.21 6.39 -4.37
C PHE A 109 -10.20 6.24 -3.21
N ASP A 110 -10.49 7.31 -2.47
CA ASP A 110 -11.56 7.27 -1.46
C ASP A 110 -12.96 7.18 -2.11
N ASP A 111 -13.18 7.83 -3.24
CA ASP A 111 -14.42 7.72 -4.02
C ASP A 111 -14.63 6.30 -4.56
N GLU A 112 -13.56 5.67 -5.07
CA GLU A 112 -13.56 4.28 -5.52
C GLU A 112 -13.91 3.32 -4.38
N ARG A 113 -13.34 3.52 -3.18
CA ARG A 113 -13.72 2.76 -1.99
C ARG A 113 -15.21 2.90 -1.71
N ALA A 114 -15.75 4.12 -1.70
CA ALA A 114 -17.17 4.35 -1.48
C ALA A 114 -18.04 3.61 -2.52
N ARG A 115 -17.67 3.68 -3.81
CA ARG A 115 -18.34 2.96 -4.90
C ARG A 115 -18.34 1.44 -4.68
N HIS A 116 -17.19 0.87 -4.33
CA HIS A 116 -17.05 -0.58 -4.10
C HIS A 116 -17.88 -1.09 -2.93
N ARG A 117 -17.91 -0.33 -1.84
CA ARG A 117 -18.77 -0.68 -0.69
C ARG A 117 -20.24 -0.62 -1.05
N ALA A 118 -20.68 0.42 -1.76
CA ALA A 118 -22.07 0.53 -2.20
C ALA A 118 -22.45 -0.67 -3.08
N PHE A 119 -21.59 -1.04 -4.04
CA PHE A 119 -21.80 -2.20 -4.89
C PHE A 119 -21.89 -3.50 -4.11
N ALA A 120 -20.98 -3.74 -3.15
CA ALA A 120 -21.00 -4.92 -2.30
C ALA A 120 -22.29 -5.03 -1.48
N TYR A 121 -22.82 -3.90 -1.01
CA TYR A 121 -24.03 -3.88 -0.17
C TYR A 121 -25.31 -4.06 -0.99
N GLU A 122 -25.31 -3.55 -2.23
CA GLU A 122 -26.45 -3.69 -3.15
C GLU A 122 -26.52 -5.11 -3.75
N HIS A 123 -25.37 -5.68 -4.14
CA HIS A 123 -25.33 -6.91 -4.94
C HIS A 123 -24.85 -8.15 -4.17
N GLY A 124 -24.24 -7.98 -2.99
CA GLY A 124 -23.68 -9.08 -2.19
C GLY A 124 -22.43 -9.73 -2.80
N ILE A 125 -21.80 -9.08 -3.78
CA ILE A 125 -20.60 -9.54 -4.49
C ILE A 125 -19.66 -8.34 -4.68
N ASP A 126 -18.35 -8.57 -4.69
CA ASP A 126 -17.38 -7.54 -5.06
C ASP A 126 -17.58 -7.07 -6.50
N SER A 127 -17.29 -5.79 -6.76
CA SER A 127 -17.45 -5.22 -8.10
C SER A 127 -16.65 -5.98 -9.17
N PRO A 128 -17.13 -6.00 -10.43
CA PRO A 128 -16.46 -6.70 -11.51
C PRO A 128 -15.00 -6.26 -11.73
N ASP A 129 -14.67 -4.99 -11.45
CA ASP A 129 -13.31 -4.47 -11.59
C ASP A 129 -12.39 -4.81 -10.40
N VAL A 130 -12.95 -5.19 -9.25
CA VAL A 130 -12.19 -5.86 -8.19
C VAL A 130 -11.94 -7.32 -8.57
N LEU A 131 -12.97 -8.06 -8.99
CA LEU A 131 -12.89 -9.48 -9.31
C LEU A 131 -12.06 -9.78 -10.58
N GLY A 132 -12.12 -8.91 -11.57
CA GLY A 132 -11.42 -9.05 -12.86
C GLY A 132 -9.99 -8.51 -12.85
N TRP A 133 -9.51 -7.98 -11.72
CA TRP A 133 -8.16 -7.44 -11.65
C TRP A 133 -7.11 -8.54 -11.75
N ASN A 134 -6.09 -8.30 -12.57
CA ASN A 134 -4.95 -9.18 -12.74
C ASN A 134 -3.66 -8.38 -12.58
N TRP A 135 -2.65 -9.01 -12.01
CA TRP A 135 -1.30 -8.45 -11.99
C TRP A 135 -0.75 -8.39 -13.41
N ILE A 136 -0.25 -7.22 -13.81
CA ILE A 136 0.49 -7.06 -15.07
C ILE A 136 1.97 -7.30 -14.73
N ASP A 137 2.56 -8.37 -15.25
CA ASP A 137 4.00 -8.59 -15.09
C ASP A 137 4.76 -7.57 -15.96
N PRO A 138 5.63 -6.73 -15.37
CA PRO A 138 6.42 -5.78 -16.14
C PRO A 138 7.31 -6.45 -17.21
N ARG A 139 7.62 -7.73 -17.05
CA ARG A 139 8.44 -8.52 -18.00
C ARG A 139 7.64 -9.01 -19.20
N ASP A 140 6.31 -9.02 -19.12
CA ASP A 140 5.42 -9.46 -20.19
C ASP A 140 5.12 -8.34 -21.19
N GLY A 141 5.94 -7.28 -21.21
CA GLY A 141 5.77 -6.12 -22.09
C GLY A 141 4.63 -5.22 -21.61
N GLY A 142 4.61 -4.89 -20.31
CA GLY A 142 3.61 -4.02 -19.71
C GLY A 142 3.40 -2.75 -20.55
N PRO A 143 2.16 -2.22 -20.59
CA PRO A 143 1.81 -1.14 -21.53
C PRO A 143 2.73 0.06 -21.32
N GLU A 144 3.48 0.43 -22.36
CA GLU A 144 4.35 1.62 -22.41
C GLU A 144 3.59 2.96 -22.22
N THR A 145 2.29 2.92 -21.94
CA THR A 145 1.35 4.02 -22.15
C THR A 145 0.83 4.71 -20.89
N PHE A 146 1.09 4.22 -19.67
CA PHE A 146 0.49 4.83 -18.47
C PHE A 146 1.28 6.01 -17.88
N ILE A 147 2.54 6.22 -18.26
CA ILE A 147 3.37 7.32 -17.71
C ILE A 147 3.25 8.60 -18.55
N THR A 148 2.89 8.53 -19.83
CA THR A 148 2.93 9.69 -20.74
C THR A 148 1.62 10.47 -20.84
N ASP A 149 0.46 9.86 -20.59
CA ASP A 149 -0.85 10.49 -20.87
C ASP A 149 -1.51 11.22 -19.69
N SER A 150 -0.93 11.18 -18.49
CA SER A 150 -1.49 11.85 -17.30
C SER A 150 -0.69 13.08 -16.83
N LEU A 151 0.35 13.46 -17.58
CA LEU A 151 1.15 14.67 -17.33
C LEU A 151 0.96 15.76 -18.39
N ASP A 152 0.03 15.62 -19.33
CA ASP A 152 -0.36 16.74 -20.20
C ASP A 152 -1.31 17.70 -19.47
N THR A 153 -0.78 18.37 -18.45
CA THR A 153 -1.26 19.69 -18.06
C THR A 153 -0.85 20.66 -19.15
N GLY A 154 -1.62 20.69 -20.23
CA GLY A 154 -1.49 21.67 -21.29
C GLY A 154 -1.79 23.07 -20.75
N ALA A 155 -0.74 23.77 -20.31
CA ALA A 155 -0.72 25.22 -20.17
C ALA A 155 0.59 25.76 -20.76
N ASP A 156 0.40 26.73 -21.65
CA ASP A 156 1.33 27.75 -22.12
C ASP A 156 2.35 27.39 -23.20
N SER A 157 1.98 27.76 -24.43
CA SER A 157 2.88 28.56 -25.27
C SER A 157 2.12 29.71 -25.92
N VAL A 158 2.14 30.86 -25.23
CA VAL A 158 2.13 32.16 -25.89
C VAL A 158 3.46 32.31 -26.62
N LEU A 159 3.43 32.46 -27.95
CA LEU A 159 4.39 33.24 -28.74
C LEU A 159 3.98 33.24 -30.24
N GLY A 160 3.70 34.43 -30.77
CA GLY A 160 4.02 34.77 -32.17
C GLY A 160 2.88 34.90 -33.17
N ALA A 161 2.28 36.10 -33.25
CA ALA A 161 2.31 36.97 -34.44
C ALA A 161 1.69 38.34 -34.10
#